data_AF-A0A3A4YXQ7-F1
#
_entry.id   AF-A0A3A4YXQ7-F1
#
_cell.length_a   1.000
_cell.length_b   1.000
_cell.length_c   1.000
_cell.angle_alpha   90.00
_cell.angle_beta   90.00
_cell.angle_gamma   90.00
#
_symmetry.space_group_name_H-M   'P 1'
#
loop_
_entity.id
_entity.type
_entity.pdbx_description
1 polymer ?
#
loop_
_entity_poly.entity_id
_entity_poly.type
_entity_poly.pdbx_seq_one_letter_code
_entity_poly.pdbx_strand_id
1 'polypeptide(L)' 'MRQLSFQDYPREPVVIDNLSVKFMKQARFIPISLQGNTLKIAMADPGDVYLID' A
#
# COMPACT_ATOMS: atom_id res chain seq x y z
N MET A 1 13.74 3.68 -2.78
CA MET A 1 12.43 3.10 -3.17
C MET A 1 12.21 3.24 -4.68
N ARG A 2 11.32 2.45 -5.28
CA ARG A 2 11.00 2.49 -6.72
C ARG A 2 9.74 3.34 -6.95
N GLN A 3 9.78 4.29 -7.88
CA GLN A 3 8.59 5.02 -8.34
C GLN A 3 7.69 4.07 -9.16
N LEU A 4 6.37 4.12 -8.89
CA LEU A 4 5.40 3.26 -9.56
C LEU A 4 4.75 3.99 -10.74
N SER A 5 4.50 3.25 -11.80
CA SER A 5 3.69 3.65 -12.94
C SER A 5 2.28 3.09 -12.81
N PHE A 6 1.34 3.58 -13.63
CA PHE A 6 -0.04 3.06 -13.65
C PHE A 6 -0.12 1.54 -13.85
N GLN A 7 0.79 0.96 -14.64
CA GLN A 7 0.80 -0.48 -14.93
C GLN A 7 1.20 -1.34 -13.72
N ASP A 8 1.81 -0.74 -12.70
CA ASP A 8 2.19 -1.43 -11.47
C ASP A 8 1.01 -1.57 -10.50
N TYR A 9 -0.10 -0.87 -10.74
CA TYR A 9 -1.30 -0.98 -9.90
C TYR A 9 -2.07 -2.26 -10.24
N PRO A 10 -2.67 -2.91 -9.23
CA PRO A 10 -3.45 -4.10 -9.46
C PRO A 10 -4.72 -3.73 -10.25
N ARG A 11 -5.12 -4.61 -11.18
CA ARG A 11 -6.35 -4.41 -11.98
C ARG A 11 -7.62 -4.49 -11.15
N GLU A 12 -7.55 -5.23 -10.05
CA GLU A 12 -8.64 -5.37 -9.08
C GLU A 12 -8.14 -4.94 -7.69
N PRO A 13 -8.99 -4.34 -6.85
CA PRO A 13 -8.60 -3.94 -5.50
C PRO A 13 -8.09 -5.13 -4.68
N VAL A 14 -6.97 -4.94 -3.98
CA VAL A 14 -6.48 -5.91 -3.03
C VAL A 14 -7.28 -5.77 -1.73
N VAL A 15 -8.23 -6.69 -1.52
CA VAL A 15 -9.07 -6.74 -0.32
C VAL A 15 -8.30 -7.47 0.79
N ILE A 16 -8.18 -6.81 1.94
CA ILE A 16 -7.51 -7.35 3.13
C ILE A 16 -8.46 -7.11 4.30
N ASP A 17 -9.04 -8.18 4.84
CA ASP A 17 -10.15 -8.12 5.80
C ASP A 17 -9.84 -7.27 7.06
N ASN A 18 -8.58 -7.25 7.48
CA ASN A 18 -8.13 -6.54 8.68
C ASN A 18 -7.45 -5.19 8.40
N LEU A 19 -7.50 -4.68 7.16
CA LEU A 19 -6.89 -3.40 6.80
C LEU A 19 -7.95 -2.35 6.47
N SER A 20 -8.14 -1.39 7.37
CA SER A 20 -9.19 -0.39 7.18
C SER A 20 -8.85 0.64 6.10
N VAL A 21 -9.84 0.97 5.26
CA VAL A 21 -9.73 2.04 4.26
C VAL A 21 -9.45 3.40 4.91
N LYS A 22 -10.01 3.64 6.10
CA LYS A 22 -9.76 4.87 6.86
C LYS A 22 -8.28 5.02 7.21
N PHE A 23 -7.67 3.95 7.73
CA PHE A 23 -6.24 3.93 8.05
C PHE A 23 -5.39 4.17 6.80
N MET A 24 -5.66 3.45 5.70
CA MET A 24 -4.93 3.63 4.43
C MET A 24 -4.96 5.08 3.93
N LYS A 25 -6.10 5.77 4.05
CA LYS A 25 -6.23 7.18 3.69
C LYS A 25 -5.43 8.11 4.61
N GLN A 26 -5.47 7.87 5.92
CA GLN A 26 -4.73 8.68 6.91
C GLN A 26 -3.22 8.49 6.75
N ALA A 27 -2.79 7.24 6.55
CA ALA A 27 -1.41 6.84 6.36
C ALA A 27 -0.89 7.05 4.92
N ARG A 28 -1.75 7.49 4.00
CA ARG A 28 -1.42 7.80 2.59
C ARG A 28 -0.70 6.66 1.86
N PHE A 29 -1.17 5.43 2.02
CA PHE A 29 -0.70 4.27 1.25
C PHE A 29 -1.86 3.41 0.77
N ILE A 30 -1.59 2.54 -0.21
CA ILE A 30 -2.53 1.51 -0.67
C ILE A 30 -1.83 0.16 -0.85
N PRO A 31 -2.55 -0.97 -0.77
CA PRO A 31 -2.02 -2.29 -1.08
C PRO A 31 -1.89 -2.49 -2.59
N ILE A 32 -0.77 -3.11 -2.99
CA ILE A 32 -0.48 -3.49 -4.38
C ILE A 32 -0.60 -5.01 -4.56
N SER A 33 -0.15 -5.78 -3.57
CA SER A 33 -0.30 -7.23 -3.57
C SER A 33 -0.12 -7.81 -2.16
N LEU A 34 -0.85 -8.88 -1.84
CA LEU A 34 -0.57 -9.72 -0.69
C LEU A 34 -0.17 -11.11 -1.19
N GLN A 35 1.05 -11.55 -0.86
CA GLN A 35 1.54 -12.88 -1.22
C GLN A 35 2.05 -13.57 0.05
N GLY A 36 1.34 -14.61 0.48
CA GLY A 36 1.58 -15.25 1.77
C GLY A 36 1.48 -14.23 2.91
N ASN A 37 2.59 -13.98 3.59
CA ASN A 37 2.67 -13.01 4.70
C ASN A 37 3.39 -11.70 4.32
N THR A 38 3.57 -11.44 3.02
CA THR A 38 4.24 -10.24 2.52
C THR A 38 3.23 -9.31 1.85
N LEU A 39 3.01 -8.15 2.47
CA LEU A 39 2.21 -7.07 1.92
C LEU A 39 3.10 -6.08 1.17
N LYS A 40 2.85 -5.90 -0.12
CA LYS A 40 3.46 -4.84 -0.92
C LYS A 40 2.51 -3.65 -0.94
N ILE A 41 3.01 -2.47 -0.60
CA ILE A 41 2.25 -1.22 -0.60
C ILE A 41 2.85 -0.18 -1.55
N ALA A 42 2.01 0.74 -2.00
CA ALA A 42 2.41 1.99 -2.63
C ALA A 42 2.18 3.12 -1.63
N MET A 43 3.19 3.97 -1.42
CA MET A 43 3.14 5.11 -0.50
C MET A 43 3.15 6.41 -1.29
N ALA A 44 2.43 7.43 -0.81
CA ALA A 44 2.48 8.77 -1.37
C ALA A 44 3.86 9.41 -1.19
N ASP A 45 4.48 9.20 -0.02
CA ASP A 45 5.86 9.59 0.26
C ASP A 45 6.59 8.41 0.92
N PRO A 46 7.45 7.69 0.19
CA PRO A 46 8.24 6.61 0.76
C PRO A 46 9.25 7.07 1.83
N GLY A 47 9.59 8.36 1.91
CA GLY A 47 10.49 8.90 2.94
C GLY A 47 9.82 9.15 4.30
N ASP A 48 8.49 9.04 4.38
CA ASP A 48 7.71 9.22 5.61
C ASP A 48 7.82 8.00 6.54
N VAL A 49 8.98 7.89 7.21
CA VAL A 49 9.33 6.74 8.07
C VAL A 49 8.44 6.60 9.30
N TYR A 50 7.75 7.67 9.72
CA TYR A 50 6.81 7.65 10.85
C TYR A 50 5.59 6.75 10.61
N LEU A 51 5.35 6.32 9.37
CA LEU A 51 4.31 5.35 9.04
C LEU A 51 4.67 3.91 9.40
N ILE A 52 5.94 3.61 9.65
CA ILE A 52 6.46 2.24 9.80
C ILE A 52 6.92 1.96 11.24
N ASP A 53 7.12 2.99 12.07
CA ASP A 53 7.57 2.88 13.46
C ASP A 53 6.49 2.32 14.42
#